data_AF-A0AAV7DFS5-F1
#
_entry.id   AF-A0AAV7DFS5-F1
#
_cell.length_a   1.000
_cell.length_b   1.000
_cell.length_c   1.000
_cell.angle_alpha   90.00
_cell.angle_beta   90.00
_cell.angle_gamma   90.00
#
_symmetry.space_group_name_H-M   'P 1'
#
loop_
_entity.id
_entity.type
_entity.pdbx_description
1 polymer ?
#
loop_
_entity_poly.entity_id
_entity_poly.type
_entity_poly.pdbx_seq_one_letter_code
_entity_poly.pdbx_strand_id
1 'polypeptide(L)'
;MVDEGELVLTLEVFHPVVYQKSNGNKPNVAIQVLGTQKLTELRDAIKCVSDLQIGGEFSSNPDLAPENICKDLFKSAFFYFEGVFYNDMRYPECRDLSSTIIGWSESHDRGYGKFQSAKMEDFTFNDLNIKIGFPYLYCHQGDCEHIVTIVDIRLIHHEDCLDRRLYPLYVRKHWFCTRKCNVCNIYVAKWVTNQDSLAPDDPCFFCDVCFKMLHYDTEGNKLGDFLAYVYVDHGTFN
;
A
#
# COMPACT_ATOMS: atom_id res chain seq x y z
N MET A 1 25.93 14.46 2.73
CA MET A 1 26.42 13.20 3.33
C MET A 1 25.64 12.97 4.60
N VAL A 2 25.58 11.73 5.08
CA VAL A 2 25.03 11.41 6.40
C VAL A 2 26.04 11.82 7.46
N ASP A 3 25.57 12.46 8.54
CA ASP A 3 26.42 12.97 9.61
C ASP A 3 26.87 11.84 10.55
N GLU A 4 28.02 12.04 11.21
CA GLU A 4 28.52 11.10 12.21
C GLU A 4 27.58 11.07 13.43
N GLY A 5 27.18 9.88 13.86
CA GLY A 5 26.22 9.69 14.95
C GLY A 5 24.74 9.68 14.52
N GLU A 6 24.44 9.74 13.22
CA GLU A 6 23.07 9.56 12.72
C GLU A 6 22.54 8.16 13.05
N LEU A 7 21.25 8.09 13.40
CA LEU A 7 20.56 6.82 13.63
C LEU A 7 20.08 6.22 12.31
N VAL A 8 20.24 4.91 12.17
CA VAL A 8 19.64 4.11 11.10
C VAL A 8 18.64 3.16 11.71
N LEU A 9 17.40 3.24 11.25
CA LEU A 9 16.31 2.36 11.66
C LEU A 9 16.00 1.41 10.52
N THR A 10 15.87 0.11 10.81
CA THR A 10 15.37 -0.88 9.85
C THR A 10 13.91 -1.18 10.16
N LEU A 11 13.03 -0.89 9.20
CA LEU A 11 11.60 -1.11 9.29
C LEU A 11 11.16 -2.22 8.36
N GLU A 12 10.36 -3.14 8.86
CA GLU A 12 9.67 -4.17 8.08
C GLU A 12 8.22 -3.77 7.90
N VAL A 13 7.80 -3.66 6.64
CA VAL A 13 6.41 -3.34 6.26
C VAL A 13 5.77 -4.60 5.71
N PHE A 14 4.66 -5.00 6.31
CA PHE A 14 3.92 -6.20 5.94
C PHE A 14 2.90 -5.93 4.84
N HIS A 15 2.37 -7.01 4.25
CA HIS A 15 1.25 -6.89 3.32
C HIS A 15 0.02 -6.29 4.00
N PRO A 16 -0.88 -5.66 3.22
CA PRO A 16 -2.11 -5.18 3.80
C PRO A 16 -2.86 -6.30 4.52
N VAL A 17 -3.44 -6.00 5.68
CA VAL A 17 -4.09 -6.99 6.57
C VAL A 17 -5.17 -7.79 5.83
N VAL A 18 -5.83 -7.17 4.85
CA VAL A 18 -6.84 -7.79 3.99
C VAL A 18 -6.31 -9.00 3.20
N TYR A 19 -5.01 -9.06 2.88
CA TYR A 19 -4.39 -10.12 2.07
C TYR A 19 -3.84 -11.31 2.88
N GLN A 20 -4.00 -11.33 4.21
CA GLN A 20 -3.39 -12.35 5.09
C GLN A 20 -3.88 -13.78 4.89
N LYS A 21 -4.94 -14.03 4.11
CA LYS A 21 -5.41 -15.41 3.83
C LYS A 21 -4.50 -16.20 2.88
N SER A 22 -3.64 -15.56 2.09
CA SER A 22 -2.86 -16.24 1.04
C SER A 22 -1.34 -16.16 1.19
N ASN A 23 -0.80 -15.14 1.87
CA ASN A 23 0.64 -14.99 2.09
C ASN A 23 0.92 -14.98 3.58
N GLY A 24 1.75 -15.93 4.05
CA GLY A 24 2.13 -16.04 5.46
C GLY A 24 2.75 -14.77 6.05
N ASN A 25 3.09 -14.81 7.34
CA ASN A 25 3.63 -13.70 8.15
C ASN A 25 5.01 -13.15 7.69
N LYS A 26 5.31 -13.12 6.40
CA LYS A 26 6.52 -12.54 5.84
C LYS A 26 6.30 -11.06 5.55
N PRO A 27 7.25 -10.18 5.90
CA PRO A 27 7.16 -8.79 5.53
C PRO A 27 7.33 -8.65 4.01
N ASN A 28 6.59 -7.70 3.46
CA ASN A 28 6.63 -7.36 2.04
C ASN A 28 7.99 -6.73 1.69
N VAL A 29 8.45 -5.80 2.53
CA VAL A 29 9.68 -5.04 2.30
C VAL A 29 10.35 -4.70 3.62
N ALA A 30 11.68 -4.67 3.63
CA ALA A 30 12.49 -4.07 4.68
C ALA A 30 13.14 -2.80 4.13
N ILE A 31 12.91 -1.68 4.82
CA ILE A 31 13.37 -0.34 4.43
C ILE A 31 14.23 0.21 5.56
N GLN A 32 15.38 0.79 5.22
CA GLN A 32 16.20 1.56 6.14
C GLN A 32 15.92 3.05 5.97
N VAL A 33 15.71 3.73 7.09
CA VAL A 33 15.53 5.19 7.17
C VAL A 33 16.54 5.77 8.15
N LEU A 34 16.84 7.06 7.99
CA LEU A 34 17.63 7.80 8.97
C LEU A 34 16.73 8.38 10.07
N GLY A 35 17.29 8.57 11.26
CA GLY A 35 16.62 9.20 12.39
C GLY A 35 16.10 10.60 12.06
N THR A 36 16.90 11.37 11.34
CA THR A 36 16.57 12.73 10.88
C THR A 36 15.65 12.78 9.65
N GLN A 37 15.21 11.65 9.08
CA GLN A 37 14.22 11.67 8.00
C GLN A 37 12.81 11.87 8.55
N LYS A 38 12.01 12.59 7.79
CA LYS A 38 10.59 12.77 8.09
C LYS A 38 9.83 11.48 7.88
N LEU A 39 8.75 11.29 8.64
CA LEU A 39 7.86 10.13 8.46
C LEU A 39 7.24 10.10 7.04
N THR A 40 7.05 11.26 6.43
CA THR A 40 6.57 11.39 5.05
C THR A 40 7.52 10.76 4.03
N GLU A 41 8.84 10.75 4.30
CA GLU A 41 9.81 10.10 3.41
C GLU A 41 9.64 8.58 3.42
N LEU A 42 9.35 7.97 4.57
CA LEU A 42 8.99 6.56 4.65
C LEU A 42 7.66 6.28 3.94
N ARG A 43 6.63 7.12 4.15
CA ARG A 43 5.35 6.99 3.45
C ARG A 43 5.56 6.90 1.93
N ASP A 44 6.37 7.81 1.39
CA ASP A 44 6.60 7.89 -0.06
C ASP A 44 7.39 6.67 -0.59
N ALA A 45 8.22 6.05 0.26
CA ALA A 45 8.96 4.82 -0.05
C ALA A 45 8.12 3.55 0.08
N ILE A 46 6.97 3.55 0.76
CA ILE A 46 6.13 2.35 0.82
C ILE A 46 5.45 2.16 -0.55
N LYS A 47 5.69 1.00 -1.18
CA LYS A 47 5.07 0.60 -2.44
C LYS A 47 3.97 -0.41 -2.16
N CYS A 48 2.73 0.03 -2.25
CA CYS A 48 1.56 -0.83 -2.10
C CYS A 48 0.86 -1.04 -3.45
N VAL A 49 0.36 -2.25 -3.72
CA VAL A 49 -0.39 -2.51 -4.97
C VAL A 49 -1.67 -1.69 -5.02
N SER A 50 -2.26 -1.38 -3.86
CA SER A 50 -3.46 -0.56 -3.74
C SER A 50 -3.23 0.85 -4.31
N ASP A 51 -1.99 1.36 -4.30
CA ASP A 51 -1.66 2.66 -4.91
C ASP A 51 -1.83 2.66 -6.43
N LEU A 52 -1.62 1.51 -7.08
CA LEU A 52 -1.70 1.37 -8.52
C LEU A 52 -3.08 0.96 -9.03
N GLN A 53 -4.00 0.58 -8.12
CA GLN A 53 -5.34 0.17 -8.52
C GLN A 53 -6.05 1.31 -9.24
N ILE A 54 -6.91 0.94 -10.19
CA ILE A 54 -7.77 1.88 -10.91
C ILE A 54 -9.19 1.61 -10.45
N GLY A 55 -9.79 2.60 -9.78
CA GLY A 55 -11.15 2.49 -9.27
C GLY A 55 -12.16 2.60 -10.40
N GLY A 56 -13.16 1.72 -10.40
CA GLY A 56 -14.30 1.77 -11.33
C GLY A 56 -14.57 0.44 -12.01
N GLU A 57 -15.78 0.33 -12.55
CA GLU A 57 -16.25 -0.80 -13.34
C GLU A 57 -16.21 -0.40 -14.82
N PHE A 58 -15.63 -1.24 -15.67
CA PHE A 58 -15.32 -0.91 -17.07
C PHE A 58 -15.82 -1.95 -18.08
N SER A 59 -16.72 -2.86 -17.70
CA SER A 59 -17.24 -3.88 -18.63
C SER A 59 -17.97 -3.28 -19.83
N SER A 60 -18.55 -2.08 -19.69
CA SER A 60 -19.26 -1.45 -20.80
C SER A 60 -18.30 -0.73 -21.77
N ASN A 61 -17.17 -0.22 -21.26
CA ASN A 61 -16.21 0.57 -22.05
C ASN A 61 -14.78 0.30 -21.56
N PRO A 62 -14.19 -0.87 -21.87
CA PRO A 62 -12.90 -1.26 -21.33
C PRO A 62 -11.75 -0.37 -21.79
N ASP A 63 -11.86 0.24 -22.97
CA ASP A 63 -10.86 1.16 -23.52
C ASP A 63 -10.88 2.55 -22.88
N LEU A 64 -11.87 2.86 -22.02
CA LEU A 64 -11.99 4.12 -21.29
C LEU A 64 -11.49 4.03 -19.85
N ALA A 65 -10.84 2.93 -19.45
CA ALA A 65 -10.25 2.83 -18.12
C ALA A 65 -9.30 4.02 -17.88
N PRO A 66 -9.51 4.83 -16.83
CA PRO A 66 -8.76 6.06 -16.63
C PRO A 66 -7.30 5.75 -16.31
N GLU A 67 -6.42 6.67 -16.69
CA GLU A 67 -4.99 6.60 -16.34
C GLU A 67 -4.72 6.95 -14.87
N ASN A 68 -5.68 7.61 -14.21
CA ASN A 68 -5.52 8.04 -12.82
C ASN A 68 -5.57 6.84 -11.87
N ILE A 69 -4.48 6.61 -11.16
CA ILE A 69 -4.36 5.55 -10.16
C ILE A 69 -4.88 6.02 -8.79
N CYS A 70 -5.23 5.07 -7.92
CA CYS A 70 -5.75 5.34 -6.58
C CYS A 70 -4.85 6.26 -5.75
N LYS A 71 -3.52 6.17 -5.89
CA LYS A 71 -2.58 7.05 -5.16
C LYS A 71 -2.78 8.54 -5.47
N ASP A 72 -3.19 8.88 -6.69
CA ASP A 72 -3.38 10.26 -7.10
C ASP A 72 -4.68 10.85 -6.55
N LEU A 73 -5.69 10.01 -6.42
CA LEU A 73 -7.02 10.39 -5.91
C LEU A 73 -7.10 10.35 -4.39
N PHE A 74 -6.51 9.33 -3.76
CA PHE A 74 -6.62 9.03 -2.34
C PHE A 74 -5.28 9.25 -1.62
N LYS A 75 -4.95 10.53 -1.42
CA LYS A 75 -3.67 10.96 -0.86
C LYS A 75 -3.58 10.84 0.67
N SER A 76 -4.69 10.66 1.36
CA SER A 76 -4.71 10.59 2.83
C SER A 76 -4.05 9.32 3.34
N ALA A 77 -3.20 9.45 4.36
CA ALA A 77 -2.56 8.33 5.04
C ALA A 77 -2.20 8.72 6.47
N PHE A 78 -1.99 7.75 7.35
CA PHE A 78 -1.40 7.98 8.66
C PHE A 78 -0.45 6.86 9.08
N PHE A 79 0.51 7.20 9.93
CA PHE A 79 1.16 6.23 10.80
C PHE A 79 0.59 6.32 12.21
N TYR A 80 0.47 5.19 12.89
CA TYR A 80 0.08 5.13 14.29
C TYR A 80 1.23 4.56 15.11
N PHE A 81 1.86 5.41 15.93
CA PHE A 81 2.94 5.04 16.84
C PHE A 81 2.59 5.49 18.26
N GLU A 82 2.69 4.57 19.23
CA GLU A 82 2.54 4.84 20.67
C GLU A 82 1.37 5.79 21.05
N GLY A 83 0.18 5.55 20.49
CA GLY A 83 -1.02 6.33 20.84
C GLY A 83 -1.21 7.62 20.04
N VAL A 84 -0.31 7.93 19.11
CA VAL A 84 -0.37 9.13 18.26
C VAL A 84 -0.58 8.73 16.81
N PHE A 85 -1.59 9.34 16.18
CA PHE A 85 -1.84 9.28 14.74
C PHE A 85 -1.12 10.43 14.03
N TYR A 86 -0.13 10.10 13.22
CA TYR A 86 0.61 11.03 12.37
C TYR A 86 -0.05 11.06 10.99
N ASN A 87 -1.01 11.96 10.78
CA ASN A 87 -1.76 12.08 9.53
C ASN A 87 -0.96 12.89 8.51
N ASP A 88 -0.88 12.40 7.27
CA ASP A 88 -0.25 13.14 6.18
C ASP A 88 -1.19 14.26 5.72
N MET A 89 -0.81 15.50 6.03
CA MET A 89 -1.60 16.69 5.73
C MET A 89 -0.88 17.62 4.72
N ARG A 90 0.08 17.08 3.96
CA ARG A 90 0.90 17.84 2.98
C ARG A 90 0.07 18.43 1.83
N TYR A 91 -1.07 17.83 1.51
CA TYR A 91 -1.92 18.23 0.40
C TYR A 91 -3.29 18.73 0.89
N PRO A 92 -3.89 19.76 0.26
CA PRO A 92 -5.21 20.26 0.63
C PRO A 92 -6.32 19.21 0.56
N GLU A 93 -6.17 18.18 -0.28
CA GLU A 93 -7.12 17.09 -0.45
C GLU A 93 -7.02 16.02 0.66
N CYS A 94 -5.94 16.03 1.44
CA CYS A 94 -5.76 15.10 2.55
C CYS A 94 -6.81 15.34 3.64
N ARG A 95 -7.36 14.24 4.14
CA ARG A 95 -8.31 14.23 5.25
C ARG A 95 -7.67 13.58 6.46
N ASP A 96 -8.06 14.04 7.65
CA ASP A 96 -7.71 13.37 8.89
C ASP A 96 -8.50 12.06 9.00
N LEU A 97 -7.83 10.96 8.62
CA LEU A 97 -8.38 9.61 8.69
C LEU A 97 -8.55 9.13 10.14
N SER A 98 -7.73 9.64 11.06
CA SER A 98 -7.77 9.24 12.47
C SER A 98 -8.98 9.81 13.23
N SER A 99 -9.55 10.92 12.76
CA SER A 99 -10.68 11.61 13.39
C SER A 99 -11.83 10.69 13.80
N THR A 100 -12.20 9.75 12.93
CA THR A 100 -13.30 8.80 13.18
C THR A 100 -12.92 7.80 14.28
N ILE A 101 -11.68 7.33 14.30
CA ILE A 101 -11.17 6.39 15.30
C ILE A 101 -11.10 7.07 16.67
N ILE A 102 -10.57 8.29 16.72
CA ILE A 102 -10.48 9.09 17.93
C ILE A 102 -11.89 9.35 18.48
N GLY A 103 -12.81 9.87 17.67
CA GLY A 103 -14.19 10.12 18.10
C GLY A 103 -14.93 8.86 18.57
N TRP A 104 -14.74 7.74 17.89
CA TRP A 104 -15.27 6.45 18.32
C TRP A 104 -14.72 6.03 19.69
N SER A 105 -13.41 6.20 19.92
CA SER A 105 -12.75 5.86 21.18
C SER A 105 -13.22 6.71 22.36
N GLU A 106 -13.54 7.99 22.13
CA GLU A 106 -13.99 8.93 23.16
C GLU A 106 -15.49 8.85 23.45
N SER A 107 -16.28 8.30 22.51
CA SER A 107 -17.75 8.25 22.62
C SER A 107 -18.27 7.48 23.85
N HIS A 108 -17.48 6.54 24.37
CA HIS A 108 -17.82 5.71 25.51
C HIS A 108 -16.56 5.42 26.33
N ASP A 109 -16.70 5.24 27.64
CA ASP A 109 -15.60 4.75 28.47
C ASP A 109 -15.30 3.28 28.11
N ARG A 110 -14.35 3.11 27.20
CA ARG A 110 -13.91 1.81 26.68
C ARG A 110 -12.59 1.35 27.31
N GLY A 111 -12.03 2.12 28.25
CA GLY A 111 -10.72 1.84 28.86
C GLY A 111 -9.51 2.07 27.94
N TYR A 112 -9.68 2.71 26.79
CA TYR A 112 -8.56 3.13 25.94
C TYR A 112 -7.94 4.43 26.46
N GLY A 113 -6.62 4.55 26.32
CA GLY A 113 -5.93 5.83 26.54
C GLY A 113 -6.39 6.89 25.54
N LYS A 114 -6.22 8.17 25.89
CA LYS A 114 -6.52 9.26 24.96
C LYS A 114 -5.57 9.23 23.78
N PHE A 115 -6.11 8.94 22.60
CA PHE A 115 -5.36 9.05 21.35
C PHE A 115 -5.08 10.51 21.01
N GLN A 116 -3.97 10.73 20.33
CA GLN A 116 -3.57 12.05 19.84
C GLN A 116 -3.46 12.04 18.33
N SER A 117 -3.60 13.21 17.70
CA SER A 117 -3.39 13.41 16.27
C SER A 117 -2.35 14.51 16.07
N ALA A 118 -1.44 14.29 15.12
CA ALA A 118 -0.39 15.19 14.72
C ALA A 118 -0.19 15.15 13.19
N LYS A 119 0.45 16.18 12.64
CA LYS A 119 0.82 16.22 11.22
C LYS A 119 2.08 15.41 10.97
N MET A 120 2.04 14.50 10.00
CA MET A 120 3.15 13.60 9.66
C MET A 120 4.38 14.37 9.18
N GLU A 121 4.17 15.48 8.45
CA GLU A 121 5.23 16.31 7.88
C GLU A 121 6.04 17.11 8.91
N ASP A 122 5.59 17.17 10.17
CA ASP A 122 6.24 17.92 11.24
C ASP A 122 7.17 17.04 12.11
N PHE A 123 7.21 15.73 11.87
CA PHE A 123 7.95 14.76 12.71
C PHE A 123 8.99 13.96 11.94
N THR A 124 10.10 13.69 12.61
CA THR A 124 11.16 12.77 12.20
C THR A 124 11.15 11.50 13.05
N PHE A 125 11.93 10.49 12.66
CA PHE A 125 12.08 9.27 13.48
C PHE A 125 12.75 9.54 14.84
N ASN A 126 13.59 10.57 14.94
CA ASN A 126 14.20 11.00 16.20
C ASN A 126 13.19 11.55 17.22
N ASP A 127 12.04 12.02 16.75
CA ASP A 127 10.99 12.59 17.60
C ASP A 127 10.05 11.52 18.18
N LEU A 128 10.18 10.26 17.72
CA LEU A 128 9.26 9.19 18.09
C LEU A 128 9.73 8.44 19.35
N ASN A 129 8.76 8.12 20.21
CA ASN A 129 8.93 7.08 21.21
C ASN A 129 8.51 5.76 20.56
N ILE A 130 9.43 4.79 20.46
CA ILE A 130 9.20 3.53 19.74
C ILE A 130 9.74 2.34 20.52
N LYS A 131 9.11 1.19 20.30
CA LYS A 131 9.50 -0.12 20.83
C LYS A 131 9.97 -1.00 19.69
N ILE A 132 11.18 -1.51 19.81
CA ILE A 132 11.74 -2.46 18.84
C ILE A 132 10.93 -3.76 18.90
N GLY A 133 10.56 -4.29 17.74
CA GLY A 133 9.77 -5.51 17.59
C GLY A 133 8.27 -5.34 17.85
N PHE A 134 7.78 -4.12 18.13
CA PHE A 134 6.36 -3.87 18.35
C PHE A 134 5.62 -3.61 17.03
N PRO A 135 4.42 -4.17 16.82
CA PRO A 135 3.63 -3.93 15.61
C PRO A 135 2.94 -2.57 15.67
N TYR A 136 3.32 -1.69 14.76
CA TYR A 136 2.67 -0.40 14.50
C TYR A 136 1.81 -0.47 13.24
N LEU A 137 0.99 0.56 13.01
CA LEU A 137 0.06 0.61 11.89
C LEU A 137 0.42 1.75 10.94
N TYR A 138 0.46 1.42 9.64
CA TYR A 138 0.40 2.38 8.56
C TYR A 138 -0.90 2.16 7.80
N CYS A 139 -1.72 3.19 7.64
CA CYS A 139 -2.94 3.13 6.86
C CYS A 139 -2.90 4.18 5.77
N HIS A 140 -3.25 3.80 4.54
CA HIS A 140 -3.41 4.73 3.41
C HIS A 140 -4.71 4.45 2.66
N GLN A 141 -5.19 5.45 1.93
CA GLN A 141 -6.44 5.42 1.16
C GLN A 141 -7.72 5.21 1.99
N GLY A 142 -7.61 5.08 3.31
CA GLY A 142 -8.71 4.98 4.26
C GLY A 142 -8.95 3.56 4.81
N ASP A 143 -8.54 2.54 4.09
CA ASP A 143 -8.79 1.13 4.43
C ASP A 143 -7.62 0.17 4.15
N CYS A 144 -6.54 0.64 3.50
CA CYS A 144 -5.37 -0.17 3.22
C CYS A 144 -4.39 -0.12 4.40
N GLU A 145 -4.56 -1.08 5.31
CA GLU A 145 -3.82 -1.18 6.57
C GLU A 145 -2.61 -2.11 6.48
N HIS A 146 -1.43 -1.62 6.84
CA HIS A 146 -0.18 -2.36 6.89
C HIS A 146 0.38 -2.37 8.30
N ILE A 147 0.86 -3.54 8.73
CA ILE A 147 1.71 -3.61 9.92
C ILE A 147 3.11 -3.11 9.56
N VAL A 148 3.65 -2.25 10.42
CA VAL A 148 5.02 -1.75 10.33
C VAL A 148 5.72 -2.09 11.64
N THR A 149 6.88 -2.72 11.55
CA THR A 149 7.66 -3.10 12.73
C THR A 149 9.09 -2.58 12.59
N ILE A 150 9.59 -1.91 13.62
CA ILE A 150 10.99 -1.49 13.67
C ILE A 150 11.78 -2.65 14.28
N VAL A 151 12.66 -3.27 13.49
CA VAL A 151 13.37 -4.50 13.88
C VAL A 151 14.79 -4.24 14.37
N ASP A 152 15.38 -3.11 13.99
CA ASP A 152 16.75 -2.74 14.37
C ASP A 152 16.91 -1.21 14.40
N ILE A 153 17.70 -0.72 15.35
CA ILE A 153 18.10 0.68 15.48
C ILE A 153 19.57 0.71 15.87
N ARG A 154 20.38 1.40 15.08
CA ARG A 154 21.83 1.51 15.31
C ARG A 154 22.38 2.84 14.83
N LEU A 155 23.63 3.13 15.19
CA LEU A 155 24.37 4.24 14.60
C LEU A 155 24.83 3.90 13.17
N ILE A 156 24.90 4.91 12.32
CA ILE A 156 25.48 4.80 10.98
C ILE A 156 26.94 4.32 11.07
N HIS A 157 27.32 3.37 10.22
CA HIS A 157 28.65 2.81 10.12
C HIS A 157 29.33 3.29 8.83
N HIS A 158 30.67 3.31 8.79
CA HIS A 158 31.42 3.78 7.62
C HIS A 158 31.22 2.91 6.36
N GLU A 159 30.77 1.66 6.53
CA GLU A 159 30.42 0.75 5.43
C GLU A 159 28.99 0.92 4.92
N ASP A 160 28.17 1.73 5.61
CA ASP A 160 26.82 2.04 5.14
C ASP A 160 26.83 3.02 3.97
N CYS A 161 25.67 3.21 3.36
CA CYS A 161 25.46 4.28 2.42
C CYS A 161 25.57 5.65 3.13
N LEU A 162 26.61 6.42 2.81
CA LEU A 162 26.79 7.76 3.38
C LEU A 162 26.14 8.88 2.55
N ASP A 163 25.46 8.54 1.45
CA ASP A 163 24.66 9.48 0.67
C ASP A 163 23.21 9.52 1.18
N ARG A 164 22.86 10.58 1.90
CA ARG A 164 21.51 10.84 2.41
C ARG A 164 20.44 10.75 1.31
N ARG A 165 20.75 11.13 0.07
CA ARG A 165 19.76 11.17 -1.04
C ARG A 165 19.26 9.80 -1.47
N LEU A 166 19.99 8.74 -1.12
CA LEU A 166 19.61 7.37 -1.44
C LEU A 166 18.65 6.77 -0.41
N TYR A 167 18.51 7.38 0.77
CA TYR A 167 17.53 6.97 1.75
C TYR A 167 16.13 7.50 1.41
N PRO A 168 15.05 6.78 1.72
CA PRO A 168 15.03 5.44 2.34
C PRO A 168 15.57 4.31 1.45
N LEU A 169 16.36 3.40 2.03
CA LEU A 169 17.00 2.29 1.31
C LEU A 169 16.17 1.02 1.38
N TYR A 170 15.96 0.36 0.25
CA TYR A 170 15.33 -0.96 0.21
C TYR A 170 16.38 -2.05 0.46
N VAL A 171 16.32 -2.69 1.62
CA VAL A 171 17.29 -3.73 2.01
C VAL A 171 16.83 -5.11 1.58
N ARG A 172 15.52 -5.37 1.70
CA ARG A 172 14.92 -6.66 1.37
C ARG A 172 13.54 -6.45 0.79
N LYS A 173 13.17 -7.33 -0.13
CA LYS A 173 11.87 -7.32 -0.77
C LYS A 173 11.41 -8.73 -1.03
N HIS A 174 10.13 -8.98 -0.79
CA HIS A 174 9.51 -10.26 -1.09
C HIS A 174 9.24 -10.38 -2.59
N TRP A 175 9.53 -11.54 -3.18
CA TRP A 175 9.23 -11.83 -4.57
C TRP A 175 7.80 -12.31 -4.72
N PHE A 176 7.03 -11.70 -5.63
CA PHE A 176 5.67 -12.12 -5.91
C PHE A 176 5.60 -13.02 -7.12
N CYS A 177 4.80 -14.07 -7.03
CA CYS A 177 4.38 -14.82 -8.21
C CYS A 177 3.36 -13.96 -8.96
N THR A 178 3.63 -13.72 -10.24
CA THR A 178 2.73 -12.99 -11.13
C THR A 178 1.46 -13.79 -11.37
N ARG A 179 0.29 -13.16 -11.25
CA ARG A 179 -1.00 -13.75 -11.59
C ARG A 179 -1.15 -13.79 -13.11
N LYS A 180 -1.13 -15.00 -13.67
CA LYS A 180 -1.38 -15.22 -15.10
C LYS A 180 -2.88 -15.31 -15.39
N CYS A 181 -3.24 -15.06 -16.64
CA CYS A 181 -4.58 -15.24 -17.16
C CYS A 181 -5.05 -16.71 -16.99
N ASN A 182 -6.25 -16.91 -16.43
CA ASN A 182 -6.87 -18.22 -16.23
C ASN A 182 -7.12 -18.98 -17.56
N VAL A 183 -7.31 -18.25 -18.67
CA VAL A 183 -7.57 -18.86 -19.99
C VAL A 183 -6.28 -19.30 -20.67
N CYS A 184 -5.38 -18.37 -20.98
CA CYS A 184 -4.18 -18.71 -21.75
C CYS A 184 -3.02 -19.23 -20.90
N ASN A 185 -2.96 -18.92 -19.60
CA ASN A 185 -1.84 -19.24 -18.70
C ASN A 185 -0.46 -18.75 -19.18
N ILE A 186 -0.43 -17.83 -20.15
CA ILE A 186 0.80 -17.28 -20.75
C ILE A 186 1.02 -15.86 -20.24
N TYR A 187 0.08 -14.96 -20.50
CA TYR A 187 0.22 -13.54 -20.19
C TYR A 187 -0.25 -13.21 -18.77
N VAL A 188 0.34 -12.17 -18.19
CA VAL A 188 -0.07 -11.59 -16.89
C VAL A 188 -1.50 -11.05 -17.02
N ALA A 189 -2.30 -11.29 -15.99
CA ALA A 189 -3.65 -10.77 -15.93
C ALA A 189 -3.65 -9.24 -15.87
N LYS A 190 -4.61 -8.62 -16.55
CA LYS A 190 -4.88 -7.19 -16.55
C LYS A 190 -6.33 -6.86 -16.21
N TRP A 191 -7.20 -7.86 -16.26
CA TRP A 191 -8.62 -7.74 -15.99
C TRP A 191 -9.02 -8.80 -14.97
N VAL A 192 -9.90 -8.42 -14.07
CA VAL A 192 -10.65 -9.35 -13.22
C VAL A 192 -12.13 -9.15 -13.51
N THR A 193 -12.84 -10.25 -13.77
CA THR A 193 -14.29 -10.22 -13.91
C THR A 193 -14.97 -10.84 -12.72
N ASN A 194 -16.16 -10.33 -12.44
CA ASN A 194 -17.05 -10.80 -11.39
C ASN A 194 -18.45 -11.06 -11.96
N GLN A 195 -19.18 -12.00 -11.36
CA GLN A 195 -20.54 -12.37 -11.79
C GLN A 195 -20.59 -12.71 -13.28
N ASP A 196 -19.54 -13.36 -13.77
CA ASP A 196 -19.29 -13.59 -15.18
C ASP A 196 -19.75 -14.98 -15.59
N SER A 197 -20.86 -15.03 -16.32
CA SER A 197 -21.44 -16.29 -16.79
C SER A 197 -20.62 -17.01 -17.86
N LEU A 198 -19.67 -16.32 -18.50
CA LEU A 198 -18.79 -16.87 -19.53
C LEU A 198 -17.47 -17.39 -18.94
N ALA A 199 -17.10 -16.93 -17.76
CA ALA A 199 -15.89 -17.33 -17.07
C ALA A 199 -16.01 -18.71 -16.39
N PRO A 200 -14.90 -19.46 -16.28
CA PRO A 200 -14.87 -20.74 -15.57
C PRO A 200 -14.92 -20.58 -14.03
N ASP A 201 -14.51 -19.41 -13.51
CA ASP A 201 -14.39 -19.10 -12.09
C ASP A 201 -15.02 -17.73 -11.79
N ASP A 202 -15.35 -17.43 -10.53
CA ASP A 202 -15.78 -16.11 -10.07
C ASP A 202 -15.10 -15.75 -8.73
N PRO A 203 -14.18 -14.76 -8.66
CA PRO A 203 -13.69 -13.94 -9.78
C PRO A 203 -12.72 -14.68 -10.71
N CYS A 204 -12.67 -14.27 -11.98
CA CYS A 204 -11.74 -14.82 -12.98
C CYS A 204 -10.78 -13.75 -13.53
N PHE A 205 -9.52 -14.14 -13.80
CA PHE A 205 -8.46 -13.23 -14.23
C PHE A 205 -8.11 -13.44 -15.70
N PHE A 206 -8.07 -12.35 -16.46
CA PHE A 206 -7.82 -12.37 -17.90
C PHE A 206 -6.67 -11.45 -18.29
N CYS A 207 -5.90 -11.84 -19.30
CA CYS A 207 -5.08 -10.89 -20.04
C CYS A 207 -5.96 -10.10 -20.99
N ASP A 208 -5.46 -8.97 -21.51
CA ASP A 208 -6.24 -8.07 -22.38
C ASP A 208 -6.83 -8.77 -23.60
N VAL A 209 -6.04 -9.65 -24.25
CA VAL A 209 -6.46 -10.39 -25.44
C VAL A 209 -7.58 -11.38 -25.12
N CYS A 210 -7.40 -12.24 -24.11
CA CYS A 210 -8.42 -13.22 -23.75
C CYS A 210 -9.70 -12.57 -23.21
N PHE A 211 -9.56 -11.45 -22.48
CA PHE A 211 -10.69 -10.68 -21.99
C PHE A 211 -11.54 -10.17 -23.17
N LYS A 212 -10.93 -9.49 -24.13
CA LYS A 212 -11.63 -8.95 -25.30
C LYS A 212 -12.26 -10.05 -26.17
N MET A 213 -11.53 -11.14 -26.42
CA MET A 213 -12.01 -12.25 -27.25
C MET A 213 -13.20 -13.01 -26.66
N LEU A 214 -13.29 -13.13 -25.33
CA LEU A 214 -14.37 -13.88 -24.68
C LEU A 214 -15.63 -13.03 -24.51
N HIS A 215 -15.44 -11.74 -24.21
CA HIS A 215 -16.52 -10.89 -23.69
C HIS A 215 -17.05 -9.85 -24.67
N TYR A 216 -16.43 -9.68 -25.84
CA TYR A 216 -16.86 -8.69 -26.82
C TYR A 216 -16.86 -9.28 -28.22
N ASP A 217 -17.82 -8.85 -29.05
CA ASP A 217 -17.83 -9.18 -30.47
C ASP A 217 -16.82 -8.34 -31.27
N THR A 218 -16.75 -8.55 -32.58
CA THR A 218 -15.85 -7.81 -33.47
C THR A 218 -16.18 -6.32 -33.61
N GLU A 219 -17.39 -5.91 -33.23
CA GLU A 219 -17.85 -4.52 -33.23
C GLU A 219 -17.63 -3.83 -31.86
N GLY A 220 -17.18 -4.58 -30.85
CA GLY A 220 -16.96 -4.10 -29.49
C GLY A 220 -18.20 -4.17 -28.59
N ASN A 221 -19.27 -4.84 -29.03
CA ASN A 221 -20.45 -5.02 -28.19
C ASN A 221 -20.21 -6.09 -27.14
N LYS A 222 -20.65 -5.81 -25.91
CA LYS A 222 -20.53 -6.70 -24.76
C LYS A 222 -21.38 -7.97 -24.97
N LEU A 223 -20.75 -9.13 -24.79
CA LEU A 223 -21.36 -10.45 -24.85
C LEU A 223 -21.64 -10.93 -23.41
N GLY A 224 -22.91 -10.86 -22.99
CA GLY A 224 -23.37 -11.33 -21.69
C GLY A 224 -23.24 -10.31 -20.55
N ASP A 225 -23.75 -10.71 -19.39
CA ASP A 225 -23.73 -9.91 -18.17
C ASP A 225 -22.53 -10.32 -17.30
N PHE A 226 -21.67 -9.35 -17.01
CA PHE A 226 -20.50 -9.48 -16.14
C PHE A 226 -20.07 -8.09 -15.66
N LEU A 227 -19.28 -8.03 -14.60
CA LEU A 227 -18.58 -6.83 -14.14
C LEU A 227 -17.09 -7.00 -14.44
N ALA A 228 -16.42 -5.95 -14.89
CA ALA A 228 -15.00 -5.98 -15.20
C ALA A 228 -14.26 -4.83 -14.53
N TYR A 229 -13.15 -5.19 -13.88
CA TYR A 229 -12.28 -4.27 -13.17
C TYR A 229 -10.85 -4.44 -13.66
N VAL A 230 -10.10 -3.35 -13.72
CA VAL A 230 -8.67 -3.42 -14.03
C VAL A 230 -7.96 -4.12 -12.88
N TYR A 231 -7.15 -5.11 -13.21
CA TYR A 231 -6.34 -5.85 -12.25
C TYR A 231 -4.87 -5.42 -12.36
N VAL A 232 -4.30 -5.04 -11.22
CA VAL A 232 -2.86 -4.79 -11.10
C VAL A 232 -2.20 -5.95 -10.36
N ASP A 233 -1.24 -6.57 -11.05
CA ASP A 233 -0.48 -7.69 -10.50
C ASP A 233 0.41 -7.27 -9.32
N HIS A 234 0.46 -8.07 -8.26
CA HIS A 234 1.32 -7.79 -7.11
C HIS A 234 2.82 -7.86 -7.47
N GLY A 235 3.17 -8.65 -8.47
CA GLY A 235 4.53 -8.72 -9.03
C GLY A 235 4.92 -7.53 -9.89
N THR A 236 4.04 -6.54 -10.08
CA THR A 236 4.38 -5.26 -10.73
C THR A 236 5.58 -4.58 -10.08
N PHE A 237 5.73 -4.77 -8.78
CA PHE A 237 6.86 -4.17 -8.09
C PHE A 237 8.13 -4.96 -8.24
N ASN A 238 8.13 -6.28 -8.54
CA ASN A 238 9.30 -7.19 -8.47
C ASN A 238 10.61 -6.54 -8.91
#